data_AF-Q50987-F1
#
_entry.id   AF-Q50987-F1
#
_cell.length_a   1.000
_cell.length_b   1.000
_cell.length_c   1.000
_cell.angle_alpha   90.00
_cell.angle_beta   90.00
_cell.angle_gamma   90.00
#
_symmetry.space_group_name_H-M   'P 1'
#
loop_
_entity.id
_entity.type
_entity.pdbx_description
1 polymer ?
#
loop_
_entity_poly.entity_id
_entity_poly.type
_entity_poly.pdbx_seq_one_letter_code
_entity_poly.pdbx_strand_id
1 'polypeptide(L)' 'MSLPPCPQCASEYTYEDGGQYICPECAHEWNETESAADLAAQVRDANGAALQNGDTVILIKDLKVKGSSMTIKQGTKVK' A
#
# COMPACT_ATOMS: atom_id res chain seq x y z
N MET A 1 -24.12 -17.21 -5.06
CA MET A 1 -23.05 -16.29 -4.62
C MET A 1 -21.86 -17.15 -4.26
N SER A 2 -20.75 -17.06 -5.00
CA SER A 2 -19.52 -17.79 -4.67
C SER A 2 -18.58 -16.83 -3.97
N LEU A 3 -18.21 -17.15 -2.73
CA LEU A 3 -17.25 -16.38 -1.93
C LEU A 3 -15.84 -16.59 -2.50
N PRO A 4 -14.94 -15.59 -2.43
CA PRO A 4 -13.59 -15.72 -2.97
C PRO A 4 -12.80 -16.77 -2.18
N PRO A 5 -11.97 -17.58 -2.84
CA PRO A 5 -11.11 -18.52 -2.13
C PRO A 5 -10.12 -17.76 -1.24
N CYS A 6 -9.62 -18.44 -0.21
CA CYS A 6 -8.67 -17.85 0.72
C CYS A 6 -7.35 -17.47 0.03
N PRO A 7 -6.82 -16.24 0.19
CA PRO A 7 -5.56 -15.83 -0.42
C PRO A 7 -4.33 -16.53 0.17
N GLN A 8 -4.43 -17.09 1.39
CA GLN A 8 -3.31 -17.74 2.08
C GLN A 8 -3.20 -19.24 1.78
N CYS A 9 -4.33 -19.95 1.71
CA CYS A 9 -4.35 -21.41 1.53
C CYS A 9 -5.12 -21.90 0.29
N ALA A 10 -5.67 -20.99 -0.53
CA ALA A 10 -6.49 -21.28 -1.70
C ALA A 10 -7.74 -22.14 -1.43
N SER A 11 -8.17 -22.24 -0.16
CA SER A 11 -9.38 -22.98 0.21
C SER A 11 -10.65 -22.30 -0.31
N GLU A 12 -11.58 -23.10 -0.82
CA GLU A 12 -12.89 -22.65 -1.30
C GLU A 12 -13.92 -22.48 -0.17
N TYR A 13 -13.58 -22.88 1.06
CA TYR A 13 -14.48 -22.88 2.22
C TYR A 13 -14.42 -21.59 3.02
N THR A 14 -14.51 -20.45 2.35
CA THR A 14 -14.61 -19.14 3.01
C THR A 14 -16.02 -18.84 3.45
N TYR A 15 -16.16 -18.18 4.60
CA TYR A 15 -17.44 -17.63 5.06
C TYR A 15 -17.28 -16.17 5.45
N GLU A 16 -18.36 -15.41 5.33
CA GLU A 16 -18.42 -14.02 5.77
C GLU A 16 -18.99 -13.94 7.19
N ASP A 17 -18.37 -13.16 8.07
CA ASP A 17 -18.90 -12.78 9.38
C ASP A 17 -18.76 -11.27 9.58
N GLY A 18 -19.88 -10.57 9.77
CA GLY A 18 -19.88 -9.14 10.06
C GLY A 18 -19.24 -8.23 9.00
N GLY A 19 -19.04 -8.71 7.76
CA GLY A 19 -18.36 -7.99 6.68
C GLY A 19 -16.88 -8.35 6.50
N GLN A 20 -16.34 -9.32 7.24
CA GLN A 20 -15.01 -9.90 7.06
C GLN A 20 -15.12 -11.31 6.46
N TYR A 21 -14.20 -11.68 5.57
CA TYR A 21 -14.05 -13.06 5.10
C TYR A 21 -13.12 -13.83 6.03
N ILE A 22 -13.54 -15.03 6.43
CA ILE A 22 -12.81 -15.89 7.36
C ILE A 22 -12.60 -17.27 6.72
N CYS A 23 -11.37 -17.78 6.82
CA CYS A 23 -11.03 -19.12 6.38
C CYS A 23 -10.92 -20.09 7.59
N PRO A 24 -11.73 -21.15 7.67
CA PRO A 24 -11.69 -22.11 8.77
C PRO A 24 -10.45 -23.03 8.75
N GLU A 25 -9.76 -23.15 7.61
CA GLU A 25 -8.59 -24.03 7.49
C GLU A 25 -7.28 -23.39 7.97
N CYS A 26 -7.16 -22.06 7.82
CA CYS A 26 -5.93 -21.35 8.18
C CYS A 26 -6.14 -20.20 9.16
N ALA A 27 -7.38 -19.96 9.60
CA ALA A 27 -7.77 -18.84 10.46
C ALA A 27 -7.35 -17.46 9.92
N HIS A 28 -7.21 -17.34 8.59
CA HIS A 28 -6.94 -16.07 7.95
C HIS A 28 -8.24 -15.28 7.83
N GLU A 29 -8.17 -14.00 8.19
CA GLU A 29 -9.29 -13.07 8.19
C GLU A 29 -8.92 -11.89 7.28
N TRP A 30 -9.74 -11.57 6.28
CA TRP A 30 -9.47 -10.45 5.36
C TRP A 30 -10.75 -9.75 4.93
N ASN A 31 -10.61 -8.48 4.55
CA ASN A 31 -11.69 -7.67 4.00
C ASN A 31 -11.43 -7.37 2.51
N GLU A 32 -12.50 -7.26 1.72
CA GLU A 32 -12.42 -6.73 0.36
C GLU A 32 -11.94 -5.26 0.34
N THR A 33 -12.25 -4.50 1.39
CA THR A 33 -11.90 -3.08 1.54
C THR A 33 -10.42 -2.87 1.87
N GLU A 34 -9.80 -3.76 2.67
CA GLU A 34 -8.39 -3.63 3.04
C GLU A 34 -7.45 -3.94 1.87
N SER A 35 -7.85 -4.87 0.98
CA SER A 35 -7.07 -5.19 -0.22
C SER A 35 -6.98 -4.03 -1.22
N ALA A 36 -7.96 -3.12 -1.21
CA ALA A 36 -7.95 -1.92 -2.04
C ALA A 36 -7.09 -0.79 -1.44
N ALA A 37 -6.91 -0.76 -0.12
CA ALA A 37 -6.18 0.30 0.57
C ALA A 37 -4.65 0.15 0.44
N ASP A 38 -4.12 -1.08 0.43
CA ASP A 38 -2.67 -1.31 0.34
C ASP A 38 -2.09 -0.97 -1.05
N LEU A 39 -2.90 -1.13 -2.11
CA LEU A 39 -2.50 -0.79 -3.49
C LEU A 39 -2.63 0.71 -3.80
N ALA A 40 -3.57 1.41 -3.18
CA ALA A 40 -3.79 2.84 -3.41
C ALA A 40 -2.75 3.74 -2.71
N ALA A 41 -2.07 3.24 -1.68
CA ALA A 41 -1.13 4.00 -0.85
C ALA A 41 0.35 3.65 -1.09
N GLN A 42 0.69 2.81 -2.08
CA GLN A 42 2.10 2.61 -2.44
C GLN A 42 2.66 3.89 -3.06
N VAL A 43 3.33 4.69 -2.22
CA VAL A 43 4.13 5.82 -2.67
C VAL A 43 5.28 5.27 -3.51
N ARG A 44 5.31 5.62 -4.80
CA ARG A 44 6.37 5.21 -5.71
C ARG A 44 7.31 6.38 -6.01
N ASP A 45 8.59 6.08 -6.14
CA ASP A 45 9.54 7.03 -6.68
C ASP A 45 9.33 7.23 -8.20
N ALA A 46 9.95 8.26 -8.77
CA ALA A 46 9.97 8.51 -10.21
C ALA A 46 10.46 7.32 -11.06
N ASN A 47 11.23 6.40 -10.49
CA ASN A 47 11.69 5.17 -11.14
C ASN A 47 10.73 3.98 -10.99
N GLY A 48 9.59 4.16 -10.31
CA GLY A 48 8.59 3.11 -10.09
C GLY A 48 8.86 2.18 -8.91
N ALA A 49 9.89 2.44 -8.11
CA ALA A 49 10.17 1.69 -6.88
C ALA A 49 9.14 2.05 -5.80
N ALA A 50 8.53 1.05 -5.16
CA ALA A 50 7.65 1.26 -4.01
C ALA A 50 8.47 1.64 -2.78
N LEU A 51 8.13 2.75 -2.15
CA LEU A 51 8.81 3.30 -0.98
C LEU A 51 8.11 2.87 0.31
N GLN A 52 8.90 2.58 1.33
CA GLN A 52 8.42 2.24 2.67
C GLN A 52 8.81 3.31 3.68
N ASN A 53 8.19 3.27 4.86
CA ASN A 53 8.53 4.20 5.92
C ASN A 53 9.96 3.96 6.42
N GLY A 54 10.79 5.02 6.44
CA GLY A 54 12.20 4.94 6.84
C GLY A 54 13.18 4.80 5.68
N ASP A 55 12.70 4.67 4.44
CA ASP A 55 13.52 4.73 3.25
C ASP A 55 14.08 6.12 3.00
N THR A 56 15.20 6.21 2.28
CA THR A 56 15.83 7.50 2.02
C THR A 56 15.78 7.84 0.54
N VAL A 57 15.08 8.92 0.21
CA VAL A 57 14.83 9.37 -1.16
C VAL A 57 15.69 10.57 -1.54
N ILE A 58 15.91 10.75 -2.84
CA ILE A 58 16.66 11.88 -3.38
C ILE A 58 15.79 12.61 -4.39
N LEU A 59 15.72 13.94 -4.29
CA LEU A 59 14.96 14.74 -5.23
C LEU A 59 15.65 14.75 -6.60
N ILE A 60 14.95 14.26 -7.62
CA ILE A 60 15.42 14.28 -9.02
C ILE A 60 15.17 15.61 -9.74
N LYS A 61 14.35 16.50 -9.18
CA LYS A 61 13.99 17.81 -9.76
C LYS A 61 13.91 18.86 -8.67
N ASP A 62 14.13 20.12 -9.04
CA ASP A 62 13.90 21.26 -8.17
C ASP A 62 12.42 21.42 -7.83
N LEU A 63 12.11 21.55 -6.55
CA LEU A 63 10.77 21.75 -6.03
C LEU A 63 10.67 23.11 -5.34
N LYS A 64 9.82 23.99 -5.87
CA LYS A 64 9.49 25.26 -5.23
C LYS A 64 8.39 25.05 -4.21
N VAL A 65 8.65 25.37 -2.95
CA VAL A 65 7.67 25.21 -1.88
C VAL A 65 6.67 26.35 -1.95
N LYS A 66 5.38 26.02 -2.12
CA LYS A 66 4.31 27.02 -2.13
C LYS A 66 4.20 27.65 -0.72
N GLY A 67 4.28 28.97 -0.63
CA GLY A 67 4.24 29.70 0.64
C GLY A 67 5.60 29.97 1.29
N SER A 68 6.70 29.53 0.69
CA SER A 68 8.06 29.90 1.10
C SER A 68 8.86 30.39 -0.11
N SER A 69 9.86 31.25 0.12
CA SER A 69 10.81 31.67 -0.92
C SER A 69 11.90 30.62 -1.17
N MET A 70 11.92 29.55 -0.38
CA MET A 70 12.91 28.47 -0.49
C MET A 70 12.56 27.51 -1.63
N THR A 71 13.58 27.16 -2.41
CA THR A 71 13.51 26.14 -3.46
C THR A 71 14.39 24.98 -3.04
N ILE A 72 13.82 23.77 -2.96
CA ILE A 72 14.58 22.56 -2.66
C ILE A 72 15.24 22.11 -3.96
N LYS A 73 16.56 22.05 -3.94
CA LYS A 73 17.38 21.74 -5.11
C LYS A 73 17.36 20.24 -5.43
N GLN A 74 17.54 19.92 -6.71
CA GLN A 74 17.86 18.56 -7.13
C GLN A 74 19.08 18.03 -6.35
N GLY A 75 19.03 16.77 -5.94
CA GLY A 75 20.08 16.12 -5.13
C GLY A 75 19.88 16.22 -3.63
N THR A 76 18.84 16.91 -3.15
CA THR A 76 18.52 16.94 -1.72
C THR A 76 18.05 15.56 -1.26
N LYS A 77 18.71 15.02 -0.24
CA LYS A 77 18.40 13.72 0.38
C LYS A 77 17.41 13.92 1.52
N VAL A 78 16.31 13.18 1.50
CA VAL A 78 15.23 13.25 2.50
C VAL A 78 14.94 11.84 3.00
N LYS A 79 14.76 11.68 4.31
CA LYS A 79 14.40 10.43 4.96
C LYS A 79 13.02 10.59 5.60
#